data_AF-A0AAV5GMZ4-F1
#
_entry.id   AF-A0AAV5GMZ4-F1
#
_cell.length_a   1.000
_cell.length_b   1.000
_cell.length_c   1.000
_cell.angle_alpha   90.00
_cell.angle_beta   90.00
_cell.angle_gamma   90.00
#
_symmetry.space_group_name_H-M   'P 1'
#
loop_
_entity.id
_entity.type
_entity.pdbx_description
1 polymer ?
#
loop_
_entity_poly.entity_id
_entity_poly.type
_entity_poly.pdbx_seq_one_letter_code
_entity_poly.pdbx_strand_id
1 'polypeptide(L)'
;MPPKQRYNPVSSASFLDLKATLSKHEDDFKKSRQLGQPSTIAGGVPRTSKKLPTWARQNKGLAARAARDQVVYEDEVGTGEDPAQAKAHLAKKAAIYDKIRKGKTGGLTEAQIDALLVDFDREDGATASSDDDSSHGSDVDESLTVPERLIEPDGNDDEPGPALAHTSDPLVEYTDEFGRTRLVPRSEVPRGAPFRDPNGGEQQVYFQQGQDERFGDEGARADAPSAFKPGEGPDPSNVYYGDQTSFPVFQPDPEVLARRAATLAAAAAAPLVSHYDSTQENRTRGAGFYQFSADEEERRKQMEALKGEREETERRRRERDEKGDEVRREREREKDERKRRIEEKRREVEERRKKARAA
;
A
#
# COMPACT_ATOMS: atom_id res chain seq x y z
N MET A 1 10.83 33.68 -70.17
CA MET A 1 10.69 33.33 -68.74
C MET A 1 9.26 32.89 -68.50
N PRO A 2 8.98 31.70 -67.94
CA PRO A 2 7.61 31.33 -67.63
C PRO A 2 7.08 32.20 -66.47
N PRO A 3 5.79 32.59 -66.47
CA PRO A 3 5.24 33.43 -65.42
C PRO A 3 5.18 32.67 -64.09
N LYS A 4 5.57 33.34 -63.00
CA LYS A 4 5.52 32.82 -61.63
C LYS A 4 4.07 32.49 -61.26
N GLN A 5 3.80 31.25 -60.85
CA GLN A 5 2.48 30.86 -60.37
C GLN A 5 2.10 31.69 -59.13
N ARG A 6 0.90 32.27 -59.17
CA ARG A 6 0.32 33.05 -58.07
C ARG A 6 -0.04 32.10 -56.93
N TYR A 7 0.38 32.45 -55.71
CA TYR A 7 0.01 31.72 -54.50
C TYR A 7 -1.49 31.92 -54.26
N ASN A 8 -2.27 30.84 -54.30
CA ASN A 8 -3.69 30.87 -53.98
C ASN A 8 -3.84 30.87 -52.45
N PRO A 9 -4.36 31.94 -51.82
CA PRO A 9 -4.58 31.94 -50.38
C PRO A 9 -5.67 30.92 -50.07
N VAL A 10 -5.33 29.88 -49.32
CA VAL A 10 -6.32 28.93 -48.80
C VAL A 10 -7.27 29.73 -47.90
N SER A 11 -8.55 29.77 -48.28
CA SER A 11 -9.58 30.49 -47.53
C SER A 11 -9.71 29.93 -46.11
N SER A 12 -9.88 30.80 -45.11
CA SER A 12 -10.11 30.40 -43.72
C SER A 12 -11.30 29.44 -43.57
N ALA A 13 -12.29 29.55 -44.46
CA ALA A 13 -13.43 28.64 -44.51
C ALA A 13 -13.01 27.20 -44.90
N SER A 14 -12.02 27.03 -45.79
CA SER A 14 -11.49 25.72 -46.17
C SER A 14 -10.67 25.08 -45.05
N PHE A 15 -10.03 25.88 -44.19
CA PHE A 15 -9.35 25.38 -42.99
C PHE A 15 -10.35 24.87 -41.95
N LEU A 16 -11.45 25.57 -41.75
CA LEU A 16 -12.52 25.12 -40.85
C LEU A 16 -13.21 23.85 -41.36
N ASP A 17 -13.44 23.73 -42.67
CA ASP A 17 -14.00 22.52 -43.27
C ASP A 17 -13.03 21.32 -43.15
N LEU A 18 -11.73 21.56 -43.35
CA LEU A 18 -10.72 20.52 -43.15
C LEU A 18 -10.61 20.10 -41.67
N LYS A 19 -10.73 21.05 -40.74
CA LYS A 19 -10.78 20.76 -39.30
C LYS A 19 -12.05 19.98 -38.92
N ALA A 20 -13.20 20.35 -39.49
CA ALA A 20 -14.46 19.66 -39.26
C ALA A 20 -14.44 18.23 -39.81
N THR A 21 -13.87 18.03 -41.00
CA THR A 21 -13.70 16.69 -41.59
C THR A 21 -12.70 15.85 -40.79
N LEU A 22 -11.56 16.42 -40.35
CA LEU A 22 -10.62 15.74 -39.45
C LEU A 22 -11.27 15.33 -38.14
N SER A 23 -11.98 16.24 -37.48
CA SER A 23 -12.70 15.96 -36.23
C SER A 23 -13.69 14.81 -36.42
N LYS A 24 -14.46 14.82 -37.51
CA LYS A 24 -15.40 13.75 -37.83
C LYS A 24 -14.69 12.42 -38.03
N HIS A 25 -13.55 12.41 -38.72
CA HIS A 25 -12.73 11.21 -38.91
C HIS A 25 -12.12 10.70 -37.59
N GLU A 26 -11.70 11.58 -36.70
CA GLU A 26 -11.20 11.21 -35.37
C GLU A 26 -12.31 10.61 -34.50
N ASP A 27 -13.51 11.18 -34.52
CA ASP A 27 -14.65 10.68 -33.77
C ASP A 27 -15.12 9.31 -34.31
N ASP A 28 -15.16 9.17 -35.64
CA ASP A 28 -15.44 7.90 -36.31
C ASP A 28 -14.35 6.85 -35.98
N PHE A 29 -13.07 7.26 -35.89
CA PHE A 29 -11.98 6.40 -35.49
C PHE A 29 -12.09 5.97 -34.03
N LYS A 30 -12.34 6.89 -33.10
CA LYS A 30 -12.55 6.59 -31.67
C LYS A 30 -13.75 5.66 -31.48
N LYS A 31 -14.85 5.90 -32.20
CA LYS A 31 -16.05 5.06 -32.18
C LYS A 31 -15.79 3.67 -32.76
N SER A 32 -15.05 3.56 -33.87
CA SER A 32 -14.65 2.26 -34.44
C SER A 32 -13.74 1.47 -33.51
N ARG A 33 -12.82 2.16 -32.81
CA ARG A 33 -11.94 1.60 -31.79
C ARG A 33 -12.73 1.06 -30.59
N GLN A 34 -13.70 1.82 -30.10
CA GLN A 34 -14.59 1.39 -29.00
C GLN A 34 -15.49 0.22 -29.39
N LEU A 35 -15.97 0.20 -30.65
CA LEU A 35 -16.81 -0.88 -31.17
C LEU A 35 -16.01 -2.13 -31.61
N GLY A 36 -14.68 -2.09 -31.53
CA GLY A 36 -13.79 -3.19 -31.93
C GLY A 36 -13.89 -3.56 -33.42
N GLN A 37 -14.38 -2.65 -34.26
CA GLN A 37 -14.45 -2.85 -35.70
C GLN A 37 -13.15 -2.34 -36.32
N PRO A 38 -12.44 -3.14 -37.13
CA PRO A 38 -11.22 -2.65 -37.78
C PRO A 38 -11.61 -1.62 -38.84
N SER A 39 -11.24 -0.35 -38.65
CA SER A 39 -11.42 0.68 -39.68
C SER A 39 -10.52 0.35 -40.87
N THR A 40 -11.09 -0.12 -41.97
CA THR A 40 -10.36 -0.26 -43.24
C THR A 40 -11.00 0.64 -44.28
N ILE A 41 -10.39 1.81 -44.49
CA ILE A 41 -10.55 2.56 -45.74
C ILE A 41 -9.15 2.97 -46.19
N ALA A 42 -8.48 2.04 -46.87
CA ALA A 42 -7.40 2.35 -47.80
C ALA A 42 -7.71 1.56 -49.08
N GLY A 43 -8.16 2.25 -50.14
CA GLY A 43 -8.33 1.65 -51.48
C GLY A 43 -9.72 1.18 -51.90
N GLY A 44 -10.82 1.64 -51.27
CA GLY A 44 -12.16 1.59 -51.88
C GLY A 44 -12.83 0.22 -52.07
N VAL A 45 -12.23 -0.89 -51.63
CA VAL A 45 -12.86 -2.22 -51.69
C VAL A 45 -13.17 -2.72 -50.27
N PRO A 46 -14.45 -2.96 -49.92
CA PRO A 46 -14.82 -3.44 -48.59
C PRO A 46 -14.36 -4.89 -48.42
N ARG A 47 -13.25 -5.10 -47.71
CA ARG A 47 -12.86 -6.43 -47.24
C ARG A 47 -13.68 -6.76 -46.00
N THR A 48 -14.42 -7.87 -46.03
CA THR A 48 -15.23 -8.34 -44.89
C THR A 48 -14.30 -8.82 -43.75
N SER A 49 -13.87 -7.90 -42.90
CA SER A 49 -12.99 -8.18 -41.76
C SER A 49 -13.80 -8.66 -40.56
N LYS A 50 -14.15 -9.95 -40.53
CA LYS A 50 -15.08 -10.46 -39.49
C LYS A 50 -14.47 -10.72 -38.11
N LYS A 51 -13.16 -10.57 -37.87
CA LYS A 51 -12.55 -10.69 -36.52
C LYS A 51 -11.27 -9.85 -36.40
N LEU A 52 -11.10 -9.13 -35.29
CA LEU A 52 -9.82 -8.52 -34.89
C LEU A 52 -8.72 -9.60 -34.77
N PRO A 53 -7.46 -9.28 -35.11
CA PRO A 53 -6.34 -10.21 -34.94
C PRO A 53 -6.13 -10.55 -33.45
N THR A 54 -5.63 -11.75 -33.14
CA THR A 54 -5.59 -12.30 -31.78
C THR A 54 -4.92 -11.39 -30.75
N TRP A 55 -3.90 -10.62 -31.13
CA TRP A 55 -3.20 -9.67 -30.25
C TRP A 55 -3.98 -8.36 -30.00
N ALA A 56 -4.93 -8.02 -30.87
CA ALA A 56 -5.82 -6.86 -30.71
C ALA A 56 -7.15 -7.23 -30.00
N ARG A 57 -7.36 -8.52 -29.69
CA ARG A 57 -8.54 -8.97 -28.95
C ARG A 57 -8.29 -8.75 -27.46
N GLN A 58 -9.08 -7.88 -26.83
CA GLN A 58 -9.04 -7.72 -25.38
C GLN A 58 -9.42 -9.03 -24.67
N ASN A 59 -8.75 -9.34 -23.57
CA ASN A 59 -9.05 -10.51 -22.76
C ASN A 59 -10.50 -10.48 -22.23
N LYS A 60 -11.18 -11.62 -22.29
CA LYS A 60 -12.55 -11.76 -21.79
C LYS A 60 -12.60 -11.43 -20.29
N GLY A 61 -13.43 -10.45 -19.92
CA GLY A 61 -13.61 -10.04 -18.53
C GLY A 61 -12.64 -8.97 -18.04
N LEU A 62 -11.73 -8.48 -18.89
CA LEU A 62 -10.81 -7.39 -18.51
C LEU A 62 -11.55 -6.07 -18.35
N ALA A 63 -12.51 -5.76 -19.24
CA ALA A 63 -13.41 -4.62 -19.07
C ALA A 63 -14.29 -4.71 -17.82
N ALA A 64 -14.76 -5.92 -17.47
CA ALA A 64 -15.56 -6.15 -16.26
C ALA A 64 -14.71 -6.13 -14.97
N ARG A 65 -13.39 -6.34 -15.06
CA ARG A 65 -12.46 -6.14 -13.95
C ARG A 65 -12.14 -4.66 -13.81
N ALA A 66 -11.77 -3.99 -14.91
CA ALA A 66 -11.57 -2.55 -14.94
C ALA A 66 -12.80 -1.78 -14.45
N ALA A 67 -14.02 -2.14 -14.84
CA ALA A 67 -15.23 -1.49 -14.35
C ALA A 67 -15.53 -1.76 -12.87
N ARG A 68 -15.08 -2.91 -12.32
CA ARG A 68 -15.13 -3.17 -10.87
C ARG A 68 -14.07 -2.37 -10.12
N ASP A 69 -12.90 -2.22 -10.70
CA ASP A 69 -11.80 -1.43 -10.14
C ASP A 69 -12.09 0.09 -10.25
N GLN A 70 -12.88 0.50 -11.24
CA GLN A 70 -13.33 1.89 -11.45
C GLN A 70 -14.41 2.33 -10.44
N VAL A 71 -15.03 1.41 -9.70
CA VAL A 71 -16.14 1.72 -8.78
C VAL A 71 -15.87 1.12 -7.40
N VAL A 72 -15.10 1.82 -6.56
CA VAL A 72 -15.27 1.89 -5.09
C VAL A 72 -14.61 3.18 -4.54
N TYR A 73 -14.88 4.35 -5.12
CA TYR A 73 -14.56 5.64 -4.47
C TYR A 73 -15.80 6.52 -4.29
N GLU A 74 -16.81 6.32 -5.14
CA GLU A 74 -18.08 7.07 -5.06
C GLU A 74 -19.11 6.34 -4.15
N ASP A 75 -18.98 5.02 -3.98
CA ASP A 75 -19.94 4.20 -3.21
C ASP A 75 -19.46 3.82 -1.79
N GLU A 76 -18.29 4.30 -1.34
CA GLU A 76 -17.87 4.21 0.09
C GLU A 76 -18.65 5.19 1.00
N VAL A 77 -19.86 5.56 0.60
CA VAL A 77 -20.88 6.23 1.45
C VAL A 77 -21.27 5.35 2.66
N GLY A 78 -20.85 4.09 2.69
CA GLY A 78 -21.12 3.13 3.77
C GLY A 78 -20.44 3.39 5.11
N THR A 79 -19.41 4.25 5.19
CA THR A 79 -18.77 4.65 6.46
C THR A 79 -19.27 6.00 7.00
N GLY A 80 -20.13 6.70 6.26
CA GLY A 80 -20.84 7.89 6.76
C GLY A 80 -20.09 9.23 6.65
N GLU A 81 -18.89 9.26 6.06
CA GLU A 81 -18.17 10.52 5.80
C GLU A 81 -18.40 10.99 4.36
N ASP A 82 -18.81 12.25 4.21
CA ASP A 82 -19.02 12.86 2.90
C ASP A 82 -17.68 12.91 2.12
N PRO A 83 -17.61 12.39 0.88
CA PRO A 83 -16.36 12.40 0.10
C PRO A 83 -15.79 13.81 -0.09
N ALA A 84 -16.62 14.85 -0.06
CA ALA A 84 -16.17 16.23 -0.06
C ALA A 84 -15.41 16.61 1.23
N GLN A 85 -15.86 16.10 2.38
CA GLN A 85 -15.18 16.29 3.67
C GLN A 85 -13.85 15.57 3.69
N ALA A 86 -13.80 14.31 3.24
CA ALA A 86 -12.55 13.55 3.14
C ALA A 86 -11.50 14.29 2.28
N LYS A 87 -11.93 14.81 1.11
CA LYS A 87 -11.07 15.66 0.25
C LYS A 87 -10.62 16.93 0.96
N ALA A 88 -11.52 17.60 1.69
CA ALA A 88 -11.16 18.80 2.46
C ALA A 88 -10.16 18.49 3.58
N HIS A 89 -10.29 17.36 4.27
CA HIS A 89 -9.33 16.91 5.29
C HIS A 89 -7.97 16.56 4.68
N LEU A 90 -7.95 15.89 3.54
CA LEU A 90 -6.71 15.60 2.81
C LEU A 90 -6.03 16.87 2.34
N ALA A 91 -6.78 17.83 1.79
CA ALA A 91 -6.24 19.14 1.40
C ALA A 91 -5.65 19.91 2.58
N LYS A 92 -6.31 19.89 3.75
CA LYS A 92 -5.79 20.51 4.98
C LYS A 92 -4.49 19.84 5.45
N LYS A 93 -4.43 18.51 5.42
CA LYS A 93 -3.21 17.76 5.78
C LYS A 93 -2.07 18.05 4.80
N ALA A 94 -2.35 18.06 3.50
CA ALA A 94 -1.36 18.40 2.48
C ALA A 94 -0.76 19.80 2.72
N ALA A 95 -1.61 20.80 3.00
CA ALA A 95 -1.14 22.15 3.32
C ALA A 95 -0.27 22.22 4.59
N ILE A 96 -0.53 21.38 5.60
CA ILE A 96 0.32 21.28 6.80
C ILE A 96 1.67 20.63 6.45
N TYR A 97 1.65 19.53 5.70
CA TYR A 97 2.88 18.85 5.27
C TYR A 97 3.78 19.74 4.40
N ASP A 98 3.19 20.53 3.51
CA ASP A 98 3.94 21.50 2.70
C ASP A 98 4.61 22.59 3.55
N LYS A 99 3.97 23.01 4.65
CA LYS A 99 4.56 23.96 5.60
C LYS A 99 5.71 23.31 6.39
N ILE A 100 5.55 22.07 6.85
CA ILE A 100 6.61 21.34 7.57
C ILE A 100 7.79 21.07 6.65
N ARG A 101 7.56 20.65 5.40
CA ARG A 101 8.60 20.48 4.38
C ARG A 101 9.36 21.77 4.08
N LYS A 102 8.71 22.93 4.20
CA LYS A 102 9.34 24.26 4.08
C LYS A 102 10.05 24.73 5.35
N GLY A 103 10.17 23.89 6.38
CA GLY A 103 10.82 24.23 7.65
C GLY A 103 9.98 25.10 8.60
N LYS A 104 8.67 25.21 8.36
CA LYS A 104 7.72 25.90 9.25
C LYS A 104 7.02 24.89 10.16
N THR A 105 6.48 25.34 11.30
CA THR A 105 5.84 24.43 12.26
C THR A 105 4.50 23.85 11.79
N GLY A 106 3.82 24.48 10.82
CA GLY A 106 2.52 24.01 10.34
C GLY A 106 1.40 24.02 11.39
N GLY A 107 1.64 24.63 12.56
CA GLY A 107 0.73 24.73 13.70
C GLY A 107 0.96 23.67 14.78
N LEU A 108 1.83 22.69 14.51
CA LEU A 108 2.17 21.61 15.43
C LEU A 108 3.30 22.03 16.37
N THR A 109 3.40 21.38 17.54
CA THR A 109 4.58 21.53 18.40
C THR A 109 5.76 20.74 17.83
N GLU A 110 6.98 21.11 18.19
CA GLU A 110 8.20 20.41 17.74
C GLU A 110 8.17 18.93 18.10
N ALA A 111 7.81 18.58 19.34
CA ALA A 111 7.64 17.19 19.76
C ALA A 111 6.56 16.42 18.96
N GLN A 112 5.53 17.11 18.45
CA GLN A 112 4.53 16.49 17.57
C GLN A 112 5.06 16.27 16.16
N ILE A 113 5.89 17.17 15.66
CA ILE A 113 6.57 17.04 14.36
C ILE A 113 7.58 15.91 14.42
N ASP A 114 8.39 15.82 15.48
CA ASP A 114 9.40 14.77 15.67
C ASP A 114 8.77 13.38 15.87
N ALA A 115 7.52 13.33 16.35
CA ALA A 115 6.76 12.09 16.46
C ALA A 115 6.12 11.65 15.13
N LEU A 116 6.16 12.47 14.07
CA LEU A 116 5.70 12.07 12.75
C LEU A 116 6.62 10.99 12.19
N LEU A 117 6.03 10.00 11.53
CA LEU A 117 6.78 8.90 10.92
C LEU A 117 7.63 9.34 9.72
N VAL A 118 7.38 10.55 9.20
CA VAL A 118 8.07 11.10 8.04
C VAL A 118 9.10 12.11 8.53
N ASP A 119 10.37 11.81 8.27
CA ASP A 119 11.48 12.70 8.56
C ASP A 119 11.55 13.80 7.50
N PHE A 120 10.97 14.98 7.76
CA PHE A 120 10.97 16.11 6.82
C PHE A 120 12.34 16.80 6.69
N ASP A 121 13.24 16.61 7.65
CA ASP A 121 14.61 17.15 7.61
C ASP A 121 15.57 16.27 6.82
N ARG A 122 15.12 15.07 6.41
CA ARG A 122 15.92 14.18 5.58
C ARG A 122 15.91 14.74 4.17
N GLU A 123 16.83 15.68 3.94
CA GLU A 123 17.05 16.37 2.66
C GLU A 123 16.97 15.37 1.50
N ASP A 124 16.08 15.66 0.54
CA ASP A 124 15.85 14.89 -0.70
C ASP A 124 17.12 14.75 -1.59
N GLY A 125 18.29 15.23 -1.11
CA GLY A 125 19.59 15.23 -1.79
C GLY A 125 20.67 14.32 -1.16
N ALA A 126 20.42 13.64 -0.03
CA ALA A 126 21.43 12.83 0.65
C ALA A 126 21.41 11.32 0.30
N THR A 127 20.77 10.93 -0.81
CA THR A 127 20.84 9.56 -1.39
C THR A 127 21.52 9.56 -2.76
N ALA A 128 22.66 10.25 -2.87
CA ALA A 128 23.64 10.02 -3.95
C ALA A 128 24.78 9.08 -3.53
N SER A 129 24.70 8.44 -2.35
CA SER A 129 25.74 7.53 -1.85
C SER A 129 25.16 6.44 -0.92
N SER A 130 24.33 5.56 -1.47
CA SER A 130 24.32 4.16 -1.04
C SER A 130 23.64 3.32 -2.10
N ASP A 131 24.41 2.41 -2.69
CA ASP A 131 23.92 1.29 -3.49
C ASP A 131 22.83 0.53 -2.71
N ASP A 132 21.56 0.76 -3.04
CA ASP A 132 20.47 -0.17 -2.72
C ASP A 132 19.48 -0.22 -3.88
N ASP A 133 19.30 -1.45 -4.35
CA ASP A 133 18.52 -1.86 -5.50
C ASP A 133 17.02 -1.72 -5.19
N SER A 134 16.40 -0.62 -5.66
CA SER A 134 14.94 -0.54 -5.76
C SER A 134 14.52 -0.11 -7.17
N SER A 135 14.65 -1.08 -8.08
CA SER A 135 13.93 -1.10 -9.35
C SER A 135 12.41 -1.26 -9.14
N HIS A 136 11.75 -0.19 -8.71
CA HIS A 136 10.32 0.01 -8.99
C HIS A 136 10.14 1.34 -9.73
N GLY A 137 10.59 1.34 -10.98
CA GLY A 137 10.26 2.40 -11.93
C GLY A 137 8.75 2.44 -12.14
N SER A 138 8.07 3.29 -11.38
CA SER A 138 6.78 3.81 -11.80
C SER A 138 7.05 4.69 -13.02
N ASP A 139 6.87 4.12 -14.20
CA ASP A 139 6.79 4.84 -15.48
C ASP A 139 5.51 5.70 -15.47
N VAL A 140 5.49 6.69 -14.59
CA VAL A 140 4.59 7.82 -14.66
C VAL A 140 5.22 8.72 -15.73
N ASP A 141 4.53 8.88 -16.84
CA ASP A 141 4.96 9.71 -17.96
C ASP A 141 5.08 11.18 -17.52
N GLU A 142 6.25 11.55 -16.98
CA GLU A 142 6.58 12.91 -16.53
C GLU A 142 6.54 13.92 -17.68
N SER A 143 6.44 13.48 -18.94
CA SER A 143 6.28 14.38 -20.09
C SER A 143 4.86 14.95 -20.23
N LEU A 144 3.87 14.41 -19.50
CA LEU A 144 2.54 15.01 -19.35
C LEU A 144 2.51 16.13 -18.30
N THR A 145 3.44 16.10 -17.36
CA THR A 145 3.62 17.17 -16.39
C THR A 145 4.47 18.24 -17.06
N VAL A 146 3.82 19.15 -17.79
CA VAL A 146 4.50 20.36 -18.27
C VAL A 146 5.12 21.02 -17.03
N PRO A 147 6.46 21.16 -16.95
CA PRO A 147 7.05 21.97 -15.89
C PRO A 147 6.51 23.36 -16.11
N GLU A 148 5.53 23.73 -15.30
CA GLU A 148 5.08 25.10 -15.17
C GLU A 148 6.36 25.84 -14.78
N ARG A 149 6.91 26.61 -15.71
CA ARG A 149 7.98 27.54 -15.37
C ARG A 149 7.39 28.34 -14.23
N LEU A 150 7.93 28.12 -13.03
CA LEU A 150 7.82 29.06 -11.95
C LEU A 150 8.50 30.33 -12.48
N ILE A 151 7.72 31.14 -13.19
CA ILE A 151 7.92 32.57 -13.22
C ILE A 151 7.83 32.89 -11.75
N GLU A 152 8.98 33.04 -11.09
CA GLU A 152 9.04 33.72 -9.81
C GLU A 152 8.28 35.03 -10.03
N PRO A 153 7.08 35.20 -9.45
CA PRO A 153 6.40 36.46 -9.55
C PRO A 153 7.30 37.45 -8.82
N ASP A 154 7.71 38.46 -9.57
CA ASP A 154 8.53 39.56 -9.13
C ASP A 154 7.82 40.26 -7.95
N GLY A 155 8.16 39.83 -6.75
CA GLY A 155 8.22 40.65 -5.53
C GLY A 155 6.97 41.41 -5.09
N ASN A 156 5.74 41.11 -5.50
CA ASN A 156 4.52 41.76 -4.98
C ASN A 156 3.25 40.89 -5.12
N ASP A 157 3.15 39.78 -4.38
CA ASP A 157 1.90 39.03 -4.24
C ASP A 157 1.27 39.23 -2.85
N ASP A 158 0.69 40.41 -2.64
CA ASP A 158 -0.39 40.66 -1.68
C ASP A 158 -1.76 40.29 -2.32
N GLU A 159 -1.84 39.22 -3.12
CA GLU A 159 -3.14 38.66 -3.55
C GLU A 159 -3.53 37.51 -2.62
N PRO A 160 -4.60 37.66 -1.81
CA PRO A 160 -5.06 36.60 -0.95
C PRO A 160 -5.61 35.45 -1.80
N GLY A 161 -4.94 34.29 -1.76
CA GLY A 161 -5.53 33.02 -2.18
C GLY A 161 -6.92 32.83 -1.54
N PRO A 162 -7.77 31.94 -2.09
CA PRO A 162 -9.20 31.87 -1.76
C PRO A 162 -9.36 31.94 -0.25
N ALA A 163 -9.94 33.05 0.22
CA ALA A 163 -9.97 33.43 1.62
C ALA A 163 -10.52 32.26 2.45
N LEU A 164 -9.61 31.43 2.96
CA LEU A 164 -9.88 30.53 4.06
C LEU A 164 -10.30 31.47 5.17
N ALA A 165 -11.59 31.43 5.53
CA ALA A 165 -12.14 32.22 6.61
C ALA A 165 -11.13 32.22 7.78
N HIS A 166 -10.53 33.39 8.01
CA HIS A 166 -9.55 33.60 9.07
C HIS A 166 -10.23 33.35 10.42
N THR A 167 -10.17 32.15 10.99
CA THR A 167 -10.75 31.97 12.35
C THR A 167 -10.09 30.93 13.26
N SER A 168 -8.91 30.36 12.96
CA SER A 168 -8.34 29.37 13.89
C SER A 168 -6.82 29.32 14.05
N ASP A 169 -6.03 30.06 13.27
CA ASP A 169 -4.59 30.12 13.53
C ASP A 169 -4.28 31.33 14.42
N PRO A 170 -3.93 31.15 15.71
CA PRO A 170 -3.63 32.27 16.59
C PRO A 170 -2.37 33.01 16.10
N LEU A 171 -2.40 34.34 16.17
CA LEU A 171 -1.21 35.16 15.96
C LEU A 171 -0.30 35.06 17.18
N VAL A 172 0.98 34.91 16.92
CA VAL A 172 2.01 34.63 17.91
C VAL A 172 3.17 35.60 17.72
N GLU A 173 3.75 36.06 18.82
CA GLU A 173 4.97 36.86 18.81
C GLU A 173 6.17 35.94 18.61
N TYR A 174 6.83 36.06 17.47
CA TYR A 174 8.04 35.33 17.15
C TYR A 174 9.24 36.28 17.08
N THR A 175 10.39 35.88 17.64
CA THR A 175 11.66 36.62 17.52
C THR A 175 12.45 36.13 16.31
N ASP A 176 12.45 36.93 15.25
CA ASP A 176 13.23 36.73 14.03
C ASP A 176 14.74 36.64 14.34
N GLU A 177 15.53 36.06 13.43
CA GLU A 177 16.99 35.86 13.55
C GLU A 177 17.76 37.17 13.85
N PHE A 178 17.17 38.30 13.46
CA PHE A 178 17.69 39.64 13.72
C PHE A 178 17.30 40.21 15.10
N GLY A 179 16.69 39.40 15.98
CA GLY A 179 16.25 39.81 17.32
C GLY A 179 15.02 40.72 17.35
N ARG A 180 14.30 40.85 16.23
CA ARG A 180 13.09 41.67 16.13
C ARG A 180 11.86 40.82 16.42
N THR A 181 10.95 41.33 17.24
CA THR A 181 9.65 40.69 17.49
C THR A 181 8.70 40.97 16.33
N ARG A 182 8.07 39.93 15.78
CA ARG A 182 7.04 40.03 14.74
C ARG A 182 5.82 39.20 15.13
N LEU A 183 4.63 39.71 14.82
CA LEU A 183 3.38 38.95 14.97
C LEU A 183 3.13 38.17 13.68
N VAL A 184 3.15 36.84 13.79
CA VAL A 184 3.00 35.91 12.67
C VAL A 184 2.01 34.80 13.07
N PRO A 185 1.22 34.23 12.14
CA PRO A 185 0.39 33.06 12.46
C PRO A 185 1.23 31.90 13.00
N ARG A 186 0.72 31.16 13.99
CA ARG A 186 1.45 30.05 14.61
C ARG A 186 1.96 29.04 13.60
N SER A 187 1.19 28.75 12.54
CA SER A 187 1.61 27.79 11.51
C SER A 187 2.76 28.24 10.61
N GLU A 188 3.09 29.53 10.63
CA GLU A 188 4.17 30.12 9.83
C GLU A 188 5.45 30.39 10.61
N VAL A 189 5.42 30.17 11.92
CA VAL A 189 6.61 30.29 12.77
C VAL A 189 7.67 29.29 12.27
N PRO A 190 8.93 29.73 12.06
CA PRO A 190 10.01 28.84 11.70
C PRO A 190 10.21 27.75 12.75
N ARG A 191 10.65 26.56 12.33
CA ARG A 191 10.92 25.46 13.26
C ARG A 191 12.09 25.78 14.19
N GLY A 192 12.00 25.36 15.46
CA GLY A 192 13.01 25.61 16.50
C GLY A 192 13.03 27.04 17.04
N ALA A 193 12.16 27.91 16.52
CA ALA A 193 12.19 29.33 16.79
C ALA A 193 11.28 29.67 17.98
N PRO A 194 11.78 30.36 19.03
CA PRO A 194 11.00 30.62 20.22
C PRO A 194 9.87 31.60 19.90
N PHE A 195 8.66 31.24 20.31
CA PHE A 195 7.47 32.05 20.09
C PHE A 195 6.68 32.21 21.38
N ARG A 196 5.96 33.32 21.51
CA ARG A 196 5.10 33.63 22.65
C ARG A 196 3.68 33.86 22.17
N ASP A 197 2.74 33.09 22.69
CA ASP A 197 1.32 33.28 22.42
C ASP A 197 0.80 34.47 23.26
N PRO A 198 0.44 35.62 22.66
CA PRO A 198 -0.02 36.79 23.42
C PRO A 198 -1.38 36.56 24.11
N ASN A 199 -2.16 35.58 23.63
CA ASN A 199 -3.44 35.16 24.21
C ASN A 199 -3.35 33.86 25.02
N GLY A 200 -2.19 33.18 25.01
CA GLY A 200 -1.97 31.97 25.80
C GLY A 200 -1.58 32.37 27.22
N GLY A 201 -2.33 31.94 28.23
CA GLY A 201 -1.95 32.15 29.62
C GLY A 201 -0.50 31.71 29.86
N GLU A 202 0.26 32.53 30.59
CA GLU A 202 1.71 32.39 30.79
C GLU A 202 2.08 30.96 31.23
N GLN A 203 2.44 30.10 30.28
CA GLN A 203 3.20 28.90 30.60
C GLN A 203 4.65 29.34 30.70
N GLN A 204 5.13 29.46 31.94
CA GLN A 204 6.54 29.65 32.25
C GLN A 204 7.32 28.47 31.66
N VAL A 205 7.83 28.63 30.44
CA VAL A 205 8.88 27.78 29.91
C VAL A 205 10.16 28.22 30.62
N TYR A 206 10.48 27.55 31.72
CA TYR A 206 11.79 27.70 32.36
C TYR A 206 12.85 27.20 31.38
N PHE A 207 13.58 28.13 30.76
CA PHE A 207 14.88 27.84 30.19
C PHE A 207 15.80 27.37 31.33
N GLN A 208 15.97 26.06 31.46
CA GLN A 208 17.00 25.51 32.33
C GLN A 208 18.35 25.69 31.63
N GLN A 209 18.91 26.89 31.78
CA GLN A 209 20.33 27.11 31.49
C GLN A 209 21.13 26.22 32.45
N GLY A 210 21.96 25.37 31.87
CA GLY A 210 22.86 24.50 32.60
C GLY A 210 23.70 25.31 33.58
N GLN A 211 23.52 25.00 34.86
CA GLN A 211 24.52 25.24 35.88
C GLN A 211 24.75 23.92 36.59
N ASP A 212 25.86 23.31 36.25
CA ASP A 212 26.54 22.33 37.07
C ASP A 212 26.76 22.93 38.46
N GLU A 213 25.92 22.61 39.45
CA GLU A 213 26.37 22.57 40.84
C GLU A 213 25.70 21.42 41.61
N ARG A 214 26.58 20.47 41.95
CA ARG A 214 26.50 19.50 43.05
C ARG A 214 25.58 19.98 44.18
N PHE A 215 24.53 19.23 44.50
CA PHE A 215 24.12 18.89 45.87
C PHE A 215 23.14 17.72 45.78
N GLY A 216 23.42 16.65 46.53
CA GLY A 216 22.65 15.42 46.48
C GLY A 216 21.25 15.55 47.07
N ASP A 217 20.32 14.77 46.53
CA ASP A 217 19.17 14.31 47.28
C ASP A 217 18.82 12.90 46.80
N GLU A 218 18.90 11.96 47.74
CA GLU A 218 18.50 10.57 47.60
C GLU A 218 16.98 10.50 47.74
N GLY A 219 16.26 10.16 46.68
CA GLY A 219 14.84 9.85 46.81
C GLY A 219 14.11 9.71 45.48
N ALA A 220 13.52 8.54 45.26
CA ALA A 220 12.46 8.29 44.27
C ALA A 220 12.85 8.14 42.78
N ARG A 221 13.72 7.16 42.47
CA ARG A 221 13.72 6.45 41.17
C ARG A 221 13.51 4.94 41.35
N ALA A 222 12.42 4.58 42.04
CA ALA A 222 12.15 3.19 42.43
C ALA A 222 11.22 2.41 41.48
N ASP A 223 10.89 2.92 40.28
CA ASP A 223 9.95 2.24 39.38
C ASP A 223 10.50 2.10 37.94
N ALA A 224 11.76 1.70 37.82
CA ALA A 224 12.21 1.03 36.60
C ALA A 224 11.89 -0.46 36.74
N PRO A 225 11.28 -1.14 35.74
CA PRO A 225 11.06 -2.57 35.80
C PRO A 225 12.39 -3.31 35.57
N SER A 226 13.31 -3.27 36.54
CA SER A 226 14.39 -4.25 36.61
C SER A 226 13.77 -5.59 36.99
N ALA A 227 14.11 -6.65 36.24
CA ALA A 227 13.63 -8.01 36.50
C ALA A 227 13.97 -8.55 37.91
N PHE A 228 14.82 -7.84 38.66
CA PHE A 228 15.22 -8.15 40.01
C PHE A 228 14.80 -7.05 40.97
N LYS A 229 14.24 -7.46 42.11
CA LYS A 229 14.01 -6.58 43.26
C LYS A 229 15.36 -6.09 43.81
N PRO A 230 15.43 -4.88 44.39
CA PRO A 230 16.63 -4.42 45.06
C PRO A 230 17.00 -5.41 46.19
N GLY A 231 18.17 -6.03 46.08
CA GLY A 231 18.68 -7.05 47.01
C GLY A 231 18.57 -8.51 46.52
N GLU A 232 17.96 -8.76 45.36
CA GLU A 232 17.79 -10.12 44.80
C GLU A 232 18.68 -10.37 43.57
N GLY A 233 19.71 -9.54 43.37
CA GLY A 233 20.74 -9.75 42.35
C GLY A 233 21.87 -10.65 42.85
N PRO A 234 22.69 -11.24 41.95
CA PRO A 234 23.86 -12.00 42.35
C PRO A 234 24.81 -11.11 43.16
N ASP A 235 25.28 -11.61 44.30
CA ASP A 235 26.18 -10.87 45.18
C ASP A 235 27.41 -10.36 44.40
N PRO A 236 27.81 -9.08 44.55
CA PRO A 236 28.93 -8.50 43.82
C PRO A 236 30.28 -9.17 44.15
N SER A 237 30.33 -9.97 45.22
CA SER A 237 31.46 -10.83 45.58
C SER A 237 31.67 -12.01 44.63
N ASN A 238 30.68 -12.35 43.80
CA ASN A 238 30.74 -13.45 42.84
C ASN A 238 31.19 -13.02 41.43
N VAL A 239 31.54 -11.74 41.24
CA VAL A 239 32.03 -11.22 39.97
C VAL A 239 33.56 -11.38 39.92
N TYR A 240 34.01 -12.49 39.33
CA TYR A 240 35.42 -12.75 39.11
C TYR A 240 35.91 -12.04 37.83
N TYR A 241 36.73 -11.00 37.98
CA TYR A 241 37.44 -10.35 36.87
C TYR A 241 38.77 -11.08 36.60
N GLY A 242 38.86 -11.79 35.47
CA GLY A 242 40.05 -12.55 35.05
C GLY A 242 39.82 -13.25 33.69
N ASP A 243 40.83 -13.96 33.17
CA ASP A 243 40.71 -14.79 31.95
C ASP A 243 39.78 -16.00 32.22
N GLN A 244 38.52 -15.87 31.82
CA GLN A 244 37.43 -16.81 32.11
C GLN A 244 37.52 -18.05 31.21
N THR A 245 38.37 -18.99 31.58
CA THR A 245 38.48 -20.31 30.91
C THR A 245 37.41 -21.32 31.37
N SER A 246 36.62 -20.98 32.39
CA SER A 246 35.52 -21.80 32.91
C SER A 246 34.34 -20.91 33.24
N PHE A 247 33.26 -21.04 32.48
CA PHE A 247 32.00 -20.35 32.75
C PHE A 247 31.17 -21.19 33.73
N PRO A 248 30.68 -20.62 34.85
CA PRO A 248 29.74 -21.32 35.71
C PRO A 248 28.46 -21.58 34.92
N VAL A 249 28.26 -22.84 34.50
CA VAL A 249 27.02 -23.28 33.87
C VAL A 249 25.99 -23.43 34.97
N PHE A 250 24.91 -22.64 34.90
CA PHE A 250 23.80 -22.72 35.83
C PHE A 250 23.20 -24.13 35.84
N GLN A 251 23.35 -24.84 36.96
CA GLN A 251 22.72 -26.13 37.22
C GLN A 251 21.58 -25.89 38.21
N PRO A 252 20.33 -25.73 37.74
CA PRO A 252 19.20 -25.54 38.64
C PRO A 252 19.01 -26.79 39.51
N ASP A 253 18.62 -26.57 40.77
CA ASP A 253 18.35 -27.66 41.71
C ASP A 253 17.31 -28.64 41.13
N PRO A 254 17.57 -29.97 41.17
CA PRO A 254 16.69 -30.96 40.57
C PRO A 254 15.31 -30.98 41.22
N GLU A 255 15.21 -30.62 42.50
CA GLU A 255 13.92 -30.48 43.19
C GLU A 255 13.09 -29.33 42.65
N VAL A 256 13.71 -28.20 42.31
CA VAL A 256 13.03 -27.04 41.74
C VAL A 256 12.52 -27.38 40.34
N LEU A 257 13.33 -28.10 39.55
CA LEU A 257 12.90 -28.63 38.25
C LEU A 257 11.72 -29.58 38.39
N ALA A 258 11.76 -30.52 39.35
CA ALA A 258 10.68 -31.47 39.59
C ALA A 258 9.37 -30.77 40.00
N ARG A 259 9.44 -29.74 40.88
CA ARG A 259 8.28 -28.93 41.27
C ARG A 259 7.70 -28.13 40.08
N ARG A 260 8.57 -27.53 39.26
CA ARG A 260 8.14 -26.84 38.02
C ARG A 260 7.50 -27.81 37.03
N ALA A 261 8.06 -28.99 36.86
CA ALA A 261 7.49 -30.03 36.00
C ALA A 261 6.12 -30.49 36.52
N ALA A 262 5.98 -30.70 37.84
CA ALA A 262 4.71 -31.10 38.45
C ALA A 262 3.63 -30.02 38.32
N THR A 263 3.97 -28.75 38.52
CA THR A 263 3.03 -27.63 38.35
C THR A 263 2.60 -27.45 36.89
N LEU A 264 3.52 -27.57 35.94
CA LEU A 264 3.20 -27.57 34.50
C LEU A 264 2.32 -28.77 34.11
N ALA A 265 2.61 -29.96 34.64
CA ALA A 265 1.80 -31.15 34.40
C ALA A 265 0.38 -31.01 34.98
N ALA A 266 0.26 -30.45 36.19
CA ALA A 266 -1.04 -30.16 36.81
C ALA A 266 -1.82 -29.09 36.03
N ALA A 267 -1.16 -28.03 35.57
CA ALA A 267 -1.77 -27.00 34.72
C ALA A 267 -2.22 -27.56 33.36
N ALA A 268 -1.45 -28.48 32.76
CA ALA A 268 -1.80 -29.13 31.51
C ALA A 268 -2.97 -30.13 31.66
N ALA A 269 -3.12 -30.75 32.83
CA ALA A 269 -4.22 -31.66 33.13
C ALA A 269 -5.52 -30.94 33.52
N ALA A 270 -5.44 -29.67 33.93
CA ALA A 270 -6.62 -28.87 34.24
C ALA A 270 -7.39 -28.52 32.96
N PRO A 271 -8.74 -28.56 32.98
CA PRO A 271 -9.53 -28.11 31.83
C PRO A 271 -9.23 -26.63 31.56
N LEU A 272 -8.99 -26.28 30.29
CA LEU A 272 -8.80 -24.88 29.91
C LEU A 272 -10.11 -24.13 30.16
N VAL A 273 -10.11 -23.32 31.22
CA VAL A 273 -11.28 -22.54 31.66
C VAL A 273 -11.50 -21.33 30.73
N SER A 274 -10.47 -20.86 30.04
CA SER A 274 -10.53 -19.71 29.13
C SER A 274 -10.43 -20.11 27.66
N HIS A 275 -11.43 -19.71 26.89
CA HIS A 275 -11.40 -19.78 25.43
C HIS A 275 -10.61 -18.61 24.85
N TYR A 276 -10.14 -18.77 23.61
CA TYR A 276 -9.48 -17.72 22.87
C TYR A 276 -10.41 -16.50 22.68
N ASP A 277 -9.93 -15.30 23.02
CA ASP A 277 -10.63 -14.04 22.86
C ASP A 277 -9.89 -13.13 21.87
N SER A 278 -10.58 -12.80 20.79
CA SER A 278 -10.03 -11.92 19.77
C SER A 278 -9.68 -10.51 20.24
N THR A 279 -10.39 -9.97 21.23
CA THR A 279 -10.21 -8.57 21.65
C THR A 279 -8.83 -8.33 22.27
N GLN A 280 -8.20 -9.38 22.81
CA GLN A 280 -6.90 -9.32 23.46
C GLN A 280 -5.72 -9.50 22.51
N GLU A 281 -5.96 -9.90 21.26
CA GLU A 281 -4.88 -10.12 20.30
C GLU A 281 -4.74 -8.94 19.32
N ASN A 282 -3.53 -8.40 19.33
CA ASN A 282 -3.06 -7.24 18.59
C ASN A 282 -2.57 -7.57 17.16
N ARG A 283 -2.57 -8.84 16.77
CA ARG A 283 -2.17 -9.26 15.43
C ARG A 283 -3.30 -9.04 14.42
N THR A 284 -2.92 -8.73 13.18
CA THR A 284 -3.86 -8.66 12.07
C THR A 284 -4.44 -10.04 11.79
N ARG A 285 -5.77 -10.11 11.81
CA ARG A 285 -6.52 -11.34 11.49
C ARG A 285 -6.69 -11.44 9.98
N GLY A 286 -6.33 -12.59 9.42
CA GLY A 286 -6.46 -12.85 7.99
C GLY A 286 -7.91 -13.04 7.55
N ALA A 287 -8.10 -13.15 6.22
CA ALA A 287 -9.39 -13.49 5.65
C ALA A 287 -9.85 -14.88 6.14
N GLY A 288 -11.12 -14.97 6.57
CA GLY A 288 -11.68 -16.20 7.15
C GLY A 288 -11.48 -16.31 8.67
N PHE A 289 -11.05 -15.24 9.34
CA PHE A 289 -11.10 -15.17 10.79
C PHE A 289 -12.56 -15.23 11.29
N TYR A 290 -12.81 -16.09 12.28
CA TYR A 290 -14.09 -16.25 12.94
C TYR A 290 -13.89 -16.40 14.45
N GLN A 291 -14.49 -15.51 15.24
CA GLN A 291 -14.45 -15.55 16.70
C GLN A 291 -15.63 -16.39 17.21
N PHE A 292 -15.35 -17.39 18.05
CA PHE A 292 -16.40 -18.18 18.69
C PHE A 292 -17.02 -17.45 19.88
N SER A 293 -18.29 -17.78 20.18
CA SER A 293 -18.94 -17.34 21.41
C SER A 293 -18.20 -17.87 22.64
N ALA A 294 -18.23 -17.10 23.74
CA ALA A 294 -17.72 -17.54 25.03
C ALA A 294 -18.64 -18.57 25.70
N ASP A 295 -19.92 -18.61 25.30
CA ASP A 295 -20.89 -19.58 25.80
C ASP A 295 -20.66 -20.95 25.16
N GLU A 296 -20.44 -21.98 26.00
CA GLU A 296 -20.01 -23.31 25.53
C GLU A 296 -21.04 -23.97 24.60
N GLU A 297 -22.33 -23.76 24.83
CA GLU A 297 -23.38 -24.33 23.99
C GLU A 297 -23.43 -23.70 22.60
N GLU A 298 -23.31 -22.38 22.54
CA GLU A 298 -23.29 -21.65 21.27
C GLU A 298 -22.02 -21.95 20.49
N ARG A 299 -20.87 -21.97 21.19
CA ARG A 299 -19.58 -22.36 20.63
C ARG A 299 -19.65 -23.76 20.03
N ARG A 300 -20.24 -24.73 20.73
CA ARG A 300 -20.42 -26.10 20.22
C ARG A 300 -21.26 -26.11 18.94
N LYS A 301 -22.37 -25.37 18.91
CA LYS A 301 -23.21 -25.25 17.70
C LYS A 301 -22.45 -24.61 16.54
N GLN A 302 -21.67 -23.56 16.80
CA GLN A 302 -20.83 -22.90 15.80
C GLN A 302 -19.75 -23.85 15.25
N MET A 303 -19.11 -24.63 16.12
CA MET A 303 -18.13 -25.65 15.73
C MET A 303 -18.76 -26.76 14.88
N GLU A 304 -19.96 -27.20 15.24
CA GLU A 304 -20.71 -28.21 14.48
C GLU A 304 -21.13 -27.68 13.10
N ALA A 305 -21.61 -26.44 13.02
CA ALA A 305 -21.95 -25.80 11.76
C ALA A 305 -20.73 -25.69 10.82
N LEU A 306 -19.59 -25.20 11.32
CA LEU A 306 -18.35 -25.12 10.53
C LEU A 306 -17.85 -26.50 10.09
N LYS A 307 -18.01 -27.53 10.93
CA LYS A 307 -17.68 -28.91 10.55
C LYS A 307 -18.57 -29.39 9.41
N GLY A 308 -19.87 -29.10 9.46
CA GLY A 308 -20.80 -29.43 8.37
C GLY A 308 -20.45 -28.74 7.05
N GLU A 309 -20.13 -27.44 7.09
CA GLU A 309 -19.68 -26.70 5.90
C GLU A 309 -18.37 -27.27 5.35
N ARG A 310 -17.42 -27.62 6.22
CA ARG A 310 -16.17 -28.25 5.82
C ARG A 310 -16.42 -29.58 5.12
N GLU A 311 -17.25 -30.46 5.69
CA GLU A 311 -17.60 -31.74 5.07
C GLU A 311 -18.26 -31.57 3.70
N GLU A 312 -19.13 -30.56 3.54
CA GLU A 312 -19.74 -30.25 2.25
C GLU A 312 -18.70 -29.76 1.21
N THR A 313 -17.80 -28.86 1.61
CA THR A 313 -16.76 -28.35 0.70
C THR A 313 -15.77 -29.43 0.31
N GLU A 314 -15.38 -30.31 1.24
CA GLU A 314 -14.53 -31.47 0.97
C GLU A 314 -15.24 -32.45 0.04
N ARG A 315 -16.54 -32.72 0.25
CA ARG A 315 -17.35 -33.53 -0.67
C ARG A 315 -17.40 -32.94 -2.07
N ARG A 316 -17.69 -31.65 -2.21
CA ARG A 316 -17.73 -30.97 -3.53
C ARG A 316 -16.38 -30.96 -4.23
N ARG A 317 -15.28 -30.80 -3.48
CA ARG A 317 -13.91 -30.88 -4.03
C ARG A 317 -13.63 -32.30 -4.54
N ARG A 318 -13.94 -33.31 -3.73
CA ARG A 318 -13.77 -34.71 -4.09
C ARG A 318 -14.59 -35.08 -5.34
N GLU A 319 -15.85 -34.67 -5.41
CA GLU A 319 -16.70 -34.92 -6.60
C GLU A 319 -16.13 -34.27 -7.87
N ARG A 320 -15.58 -33.05 -7.76
CA ARG A 320 -14.96 -32.36 -8.89
C ARG A 320 -13.68 -33.07 -9.33
N ASP A 321 -12.86 -33.49 -8.37
CA ASP A 321 -11.60 -34.16 -8.65
C ASP A 321 -11.85 -35.56 -9.25
N GLU A 322 -12.86 -36.30 -8.75
CA GLU A 322 -13.32 -37.57 -9.33
C GLU A 322 -13.84 -37.40 -10.77
N LYS A 323 -14.63 -36.35 -11.05
CA LYS A 323 -15.06 -36.01 -12.43
C LYS A 323 -13.88 -35.64 -13.33
N GLY A 324 -12.91 -34.89 -12.79
CA GLY A 324 -11.69 -34.53 -13.51
C GLY A 324 -10.87 -35.77 -13.89
N ASP A 325 -10.72 -36.71 -12.95
CA ASP A 325 -10.06 -37.99 -13.16
C ASP A 325 -10.80 -38.86 -14.17
N GLU A 326 -12.13 -38.90 -14.13
CA GLU A 326 -12.93 -39.63 -15.10
C GLU A 326 -12.71 -39.11 -16.53
N VAL A 327 -12.79 -37.79 -16.74
CA VAL A 327 -12.51 -37.15 -18.03
C VAL A 327 -11.09 -37.43 -18.50
N ARG A 328 -10.11 -37.45 -17.58
CA ARG A 328 -8.73 -37.79 -17.90
C ARG A 328 -8.60 -39.25 -18.35
N ARG A 329 -9.22 -40.19 -17.64
CA ARG A 329 -9.22 -41.61 -18.01
C ARG A 329 -9.90 -41.85 -19.35
N GLU A 330 -11.02 -41.18 -19.63
CA GLU A 330 -11.70 -41.25 -20.92
C GLU A 330 -10.78 -40.77 -22.06
N ARG A 331 -10.13 -39.61 -21.86
CA ARG A 331 -9.15 -39.07 -22.83
C ARG A 331 -7.97 -40.01 -23.06
N GLU A 332 -7.48 -40.69 -22.03
CA GLU A 332 -6.40 -41.69 -22.14
C GLU A 332 -6.87 -42.92 -22.95
N ARG A 333 -8.09 -43.42 -22.71
CA ARG A 333 -8.68 -44.49 -23.51
C ARG A 333 -8.82 -44.12 -24.98
N GLU A 334 -9.32 -42.92 -25.28
CA GLU A 334 -9.46 -42.43 -26.66
C GLU A 334 -8.09 -42.34 -27.37
N LYS A 335 -7.05 -41.87 -26.65
CA LYS A 335 -5.68 -41.83 -27.17
C LYS A 335 -5.13 -43.22 -27.46
N ASP A 336 -5.37 -44.19 -26.58
CA ASP A 336 -4.93 -45.57 -26.77
C ASP A 336 -5.64 -46.23 -27.96
N GLU A 337 -6.95 -46.02 -28.12
CA GLU A 337 -7.70 -46.47 -29.29
C GLU A 337 -7.19 -45.84 -30.58
N ARG A 338 -6.93 -44.52 -30.57
CA ARG A 338 -6.34 -43.82 -31.71
C ARG A 338 -4.95 -44.37 -32.04
N LYS A 339 -4.13 -44.68 -31.03
CA LYS A 339 -2.80 -45.26 -31.20
C LYS A 339 -2.89 -46.65 -31.84
N ARG A 340 -3.82 -47.50 -31.39
CA ARG A 340 -4.09 -48.82 -31.99
C ARG A 340 -4.51 -48.71 -33.45
N ARG A 341 -5.45 -47.82 -33.78
CA ARG A 341 -5.88 -47.57 -35.17
C ARG A 341 -4.73 -47.07 -36.06
N ILE A 342 -3.85 -46.23 -35.53
CA ILE A 342 -2.67 -45.76 -36.27
C ILE A 342 -1.68 -46.91 -36.50
N GLU A 343 -1.46 -47.75 -35.50
CA GLU A 343 -0.56 -48.90 -35.62
C GLU A 343 -1.07 -49.93 -36.64
N GLU A 344 -2.37 -50.24 -36.61
CA GLU A 344 -3.01 -51.10 -37.61
C GLU A 344 -2.86 -50.53 -39.04
N LYS A 345 -3.16 -49.24 -39.23
CA LYS A 345 -2.95 -48.57 -40.53
C LYS A 345 -1.50 -48.56 -40.97
N ARG A 346 -0.55 -48.41 -40.03
CA ARG A 346 0.88 -48.50 -40.34
C ARG A 346 1.27 -49.90 -40.80
N ARG A 347 0.82 -50.95 -40.11
CA ARG A 347 1.05 -52.35 -40.50
C ARG A 347 0.46 -52.66 -41.87
N GLU A 348 -0.75 -52.21 -42.16
CA GLU A 348 -1.38 -52.39 -43.48
C GLU A 348 -0.58 -51.71 -44.60
N VAL A 349 -0.10 -50.48 -44.37
CA VAL A 349 0.75 -49.76 -45.33
C VAL A 349 2.10 -50.46 -45.53
N GLU A 350 2.71 -50.98 -44.47
CA GLU A 350 3.96 -51.74 -44.55
C GLU A 350 3.79 -53.04 -45.34
N GLU A 351 2.72 -53.80 -45.09
CA GLU A 351 2.38 -54.99 -45.87
C GLU A 351 2.13 -54.67 -47.34
N ARG A 352 1.42 -53.57 -47.63
CA ARG A 352 1.20 -53.09 -49.00
C ARG A 352 2.52 -52.69 -49.68
N ARG A 353 3.43 -52.03 -48.96
CA ARG A 353 4.78 -51.68 -49.46
C ARG A 353 5.63 -52.91 -49.70
N LYS A 354 5.55 -53.93 -48.84
CA LYS A 354 6.29 -55.19 -48.97
C LYS A 354 5.83 -55.98 -50.19
N LYS A 355 4.51 -56.06 -50.42
CA LYS A 355 3.93 -56.67 -51.64
C LYS A 355 4.36 -55.91 -52.90
N ALA A 356 4.35 -54.57 -52.88
CA ALA A 356 4.78 -53.76 -54.01
C ALA A 356 6.31 -53.82 -54.30
N ARG A 357 7.11 -54.28 -53.34
CA ARG A 357 8.56 -54.48 -53.51
C ARG A 357 8.93 -55.90 -53.96
N ALA A 358 8.00 -56.85 -53.79
CA ALA A 358 8.17 -58.26 -54.15
C ALA A 358 7.58 -58.61 -55.53
N ALA A 359 6.67 -57.77 -56.05
CA ALA A 359 6.26 -57.74 -57.45
C ALA A 359 7.20 -56.83 -58.25
#